data_AF-A0A2J6SH51-F1
#
_entry.id   AF-A0A2J6SH51-F1
#
_cell.length_a   1.000
_cell.length_b   1.000
_cell.length_c   1.000
_cell.angle_alpha   90.00
_cell.angle_beta   90.00
_cell.angle_gamma   90.00
#
_symmetry.space_group_name_H-M   'P 1'
#
loop_
_entity.id
_entity.type
_entity.pdbx_description
1 polymer ?
#
loop_
_entity_poly.entity_id
_entity_poly.type
_entity_poly.pdbx_seq_one_letter_code
_entity_poly.pdbx_strand_id
1 'polypeptide(L)'
;MGFSNRTRVKSTVDSIHRSSRTASLERQELVRCIEERARSFPAYDSPGLIKPLVQRYGVSNQYRDHYCWFSDGPYPDGNIESTFFVYIQTNCTGGGTNFPRLKAPEEESGAIH
;
A
#
# COMPACT_ATOMS: atom_id res chain seq x y z
N MET A 1 29.92 5.80 16.98
CA MET A 1 28.68 6.29 16.34
C MET A 1 28.99 6.60 14.89
N GLY A 2 28.54 5.76 13.95
CA GLY A 2 28.78 5.96 12.53
C GLY A 2 27.44 5.93 11.81
N PHE A 3 27.01 7.07 11.26
CA PHE A 3 25.84 7.13 10.39
C PHE A 3 26.21 6.47 9.06
N SER A 4 25.57 5.34 8.77
CA SER A 4 25.65 4.68 7.47
C SER A 4 24.99 5.56 6.42
N ASN A 5 25.79 6.18 5.55
CA ASN A 5 25.32 6.88 4.36
C ASN A 5 24.78 5.85 3.36
N ARG A 6 23.51 5.47 3.51
CA ARG A 6 22.79 4.85 2.39
C ARG A 6 22.54 5.90 1.34
N THR A 7 23.29 5.81 0.25
CA THR A 7 23.04 6.53 -0.99
C THR A 7 21.57 6.34 -1.36
N ARG A 8 20.81 7.44 -1.39
CA ARG A 8 19.42 7.44 -1.82
C ARG A 8 19.40 7.12 -3.32
N VAL A 9 19.21 5.85 -3.67
CA VAL A 9 18.90 5.46 -5.04
C VAL A 9 17.62 6.20 -5.41
N LYS A 10 17.76 7.16 -6.32
CA LYS A 10 16.62 7.92 -6.84
C LYS A 10 15.89 6.98 -7.79
N SER A 11 14.88 6.27 -7.29
CA SER A 11 14.00 5.50 -8.17
C SER A 11 13.28 6.48 -9.08
N THR A 12 13.45 6.30 -10.39
CA THR A 12 12.73 7.10 -11.40
C THR A 12 11.29 6.60 -11.41
N VAL A 13 10.46 7.15 -10.51
CA VAL A 13 9.02 6.89 -10.55
C VAL A 13 8.47 7.61 -11.78
N ASP A 14 7.86 6.86 -12.70
CA ASP A 14 7.10 7.45 -13.79
C ASP A 14 5.91 8.21 -13.21
N SER A 15 6.00 9.54 -13.22
CA SER A 15 4.99 10.44 -12.66
C SER A 15 3.64 10.35 -13.39
N ILE A 16 3.62 9.84 -14.62
CA ILE A 16 2.38 9.60 -15.38
C ILE A 16 1.61 8.42 -14.77
N HIS A 17 2.34 7.37 -14.37
CA HIS A 17 1.76 6.17 -13.77
C HIS A 17 1.48 6.34 -12.27
N ARG A 18 2.40 6.96 -11.53
CA ARG A 18 2.27 7.18 -10.08
C ARG A 18 2.85 8.52 -9.69
N SER A 19 2.01 9.38 -9.11
CA SER A 19 2.41 10.72 -8.67
C SER A 19 2.33 10.92 -7.16
N SER A 20 2.44 9.87 -6.36
CA SER A 20 2.50 9.96 -4.88
C SER A 20 3.90 10.17 -4.32
N ARG A 21 3.96 10.69 -3.09
CA ARG A 21 5.16 10.62 -2.25
C ARG A 21 5.06 9.37 -1.37
N THR A 22 6.14 8.60 -1.28
CA THR A 22 6.16 7.32 -0.55
C THR A 22 7.35 7.25 0.38
N ALA A 23 7.16 6.64 1.55
CA ALA A 23 8.23 6.33 2.49
C ALA A 23 8.05 4.94 3.08
N SER A 24 9.17 4.25 3.32
CA SER A 24 9.19 3.05 4.15
C SER A 24 9.19 3.46 5.62
N LEU A 25 8.50 2.68 6.45
CA LEU A 25 8.51 2.89 7.89
C LEU A 25 9.58 2.02 8.54
N GLU A 26 10.31 2.59 9.50
CA GLU A 26 11.16 1.82 10.38
C GLU A 26 10.31 0.99 11.35
N ARG A 27 10.77 -0.22 11.70
CA ARG A 27 10.06 -1.12 12.62
C ARG A 27 10.22 -0.68 14.07
N GLN A 28 9.55 0.42 14.41
CA GLN A 28 9.36 0.88 15.79
C GLN A 28 8.19 0.13 16.43
N GLU A 29 8.03 0.24 17.75
CA GLU A 29 7.00 -0.48 18.53
C GLU A 29 5.59 -0.34 17.93
N LEU A 30 5.19 0.89 17.57
CA LEU A 30 3.90 1.15 16.95
C LEU A 30 3.73 0.41 15.61
N VAL A 31 4.75 0.42 14.76
CA VAL A 31 4.73 -0.26 13.45
C VAL A 31 4.65 -1.77 13.66
N ARG A 32 5.40 -2.31 14.63
CA ARG A 32 5.33 -3.73 14.99
C ARG A 32 3.92 -4.13 15.44
N CYS A 33 3.28 -3.32 16.30
CA CYS A 33 1.91 -3.55 16.73
C CYS A 33 0.92 -3.57 15.55
N ILE A 34 1.09 -2.67 14.56
CA ILE A 34 0.27 -2.67 13.34
C ILE A 34 0.52 -3.93 12.50
N GLU A 35 1.77 -4.36 12.34
CA GLU A 35 2.08 -5.60 11.62
C GLU A 35 1.50 -6.83 12.32
N GLU A 36 1.55 -6.89 13.66
CA GLU A 36 0.92 -7.98 14.45
C GLU A 36 -0.60 -8.00 14.26
N ARG A 37 -1.24 -6.83 14.22
CA ARG A 37 -2.68 -6.74 13.92
C ARG A 37 -3.02 -7.17 12.50
N ALA A 38 -2.15 -6.88 11.53
CA ALA A 38 -2.31 -7.39 10.17
C ALA A 38 -2.16 -8.92 10.13
N ARG A 39 -1.23 -9.48 10.92
CA ARG A 39 -1.07 -10.95 11.04
C ARG A 39 -2.25 -11.64 11.72
N SER A 40 -2.98 -10.96 12.59
CA SER A 40 -4.16 -11.53 13.24
C SER A 40 -5.43 -11.49 12.37
N PHE A 41 -5.36 -11.01 11.13
CA PHE A 41 -6.53 -11.03 10.25
C PHE A 41 -6.89 -12.46 9.90
N PRO A 42 -8.15 -12.92 10.12
CA PRO A 42 -8.52 -14.32 9.92
C PRO A 42 -8.28 -14.86 8.50
N ALA A 43 -8.32 -13.98 7.49
CA ALA A 43 -8.08 -14.33 6.09
C ALA A 43 -6.60 -14.25 5.67
N TYR A 44 -5.70 -13.93 6.60
CA TYR A 44 -4.27 -13.80 6.36
C TYR A 44 -3.50 -14.85 7.15
N ASP A 45 -3.00 -15.87 6.46
CA ASP A 45 -2.26 -17.00 7.04
C ASP A 45 -0.80 -17.07 6.55
N SER A 46 -0.31 -15.99 5.94
CA SER A 46 1.03 -15.99 5.34
C SER A 46 2.11 -15.71 6.38
N PRO A 47 3.14 -16.59 6.52
CA PRO A 47 4.31 -16.31 7.34
C PRO A 47 5.25 -15.27 6.68
N GLY A 48 4.83 -14.68 5.56
CA GLY A 48 5.62 -13.78 4.73
C GLY A 48 6.06 -12.48 5.42
N LEU A 49 6.99 -11.80 4.74
CA LEU A 49 7.52 -10.50 5.15
C LEU A 49 6.46 -9.41 4.92
N ILE A 50 6.07 -8.70 5.99
CA ILE A 50 5.28 -7.46 5.87
C ILE A 50 6.24 -6.29 5.57
N LYS A 51 5.92 -5.53 4.52
CA LYS A 51 6.64 -4.32 4.09
C LYS A 51 5.80 -3.07 4.43
N PRO A 52 6.02 -2.41 5.59
CA PRO A 52 5.23 -1.25 5.98
C PRO A 52 5.63 -0.01 5.17
N LEU A 53 4.68 0.54 4.41
CA LEU A 53 4.85 1.72 3.57
C LEU A 53 3.75 2.73 3.83
N VAL A 54 4.09 4.01 3.74
CA VAL A 54 3.11 5.12 3.72
C VAL A 54 3.14 5.84 2.39
N GLN A 55 1.98 6.24 1.93
CA GLN A 55 1.80 6.94 0.66
C GLN A 55 0.97 8.20 0.89
N ARG A 56 1.41 9.33 0.32
CA ARG A 56 0.70 10.61 0.36
C ARG A 56 0.38 11.05 -1.06
N TYR A 57 -0.89 11.34 -1.28
CA TYR A 57 -1.42 11.95 -2.50
C TYR A 57 -1.76 13.41 -2.20
N GLY A 58 -1.30 14.32 -3.04
CA GLY A 58 -1.79 15.71 -3.09
C GLY A 58 -2.96 15.85 -4.07
N VAL A 59 -3.39 17.09 -4.28
CA VAL A 59 -4.42 17.41 -5.27
C VAL A 59 -3.97 16.92 -6.65
N SER A 60 -4.88 16.25 -7.37
CA SER A 60 -4.63 15.66 -8.70
C SER A 60 -3.57 14.56 -8.77
N ASN A 61 -3.01 14.10 -7.64
CA ASN A 61 -2.12 12.95 -7.64
C ASN A 61 -2.91 11.65 -7.73
N GLN A 62 -2.31 10.64 -8.38
CA GLN A 62 -2.94 9.35 -8.63
C GLN A 62 -1.91 8.24 -8.69
N TYR A 63 -2.42 7.01 -8.63
CA TYR A 63 -1.73 5.82 -9.08
C TYR A 63 -2.68 5.09 -10.01
N ARG A 64 -2.30 4.95 -11.28
CA ARG A 64 -3.10 4.20 -12.26
C ARG A 64 -3.30 2.75 -11.82
N ASP A 65 -4.38 2.15 -12.30
CA ASP A 65 -4.72 0.75 -12.02
C ASP A 65 -3.53 -0.17 -12.35
N HIS A 66 -3.15 -1.00 -11.39
CA HIS A 66 -1.98 -1.88 -11.47
C HIS A 66 -2.16 -3.09 -10.56
N TYR A 67 -1.32 -4.10 -10.76
CA TYR A 67 -1.19 -5.21 -9.84
C TYR A 67 -0.12 -4.91 -8.80
N CYS A 68 -0.36 -5.33 -7.55
CA CYS A 68 0.65 -5.23 -6.50
C CYS A 68 1.78 -6.25 -6.71
N TRP A 69 1.48 -7.40 -7.34
CA TRP A 69 2.46 -8.42 -7.68
C TRP A 69 3.18 -8.10 -8.99
N PHE A 70 4.34 -8.72 -9.15
CA PHE A 70 5.18 -8.60 -10.33
C PHE A 70 4.96 -9.79 -11.29
N SER A 71 5.04 -9.55 -12.60
CA SER A 71 4.74 -10.56 -13.65
C SER A 71 5.93 -11.44 -14.04
N ASP A 72 7.16 -10.90 -14.07
CA ASP A 72 8.34 -11.58 -14.63
C ASP A 72 9.50 -11.77 -13.63
N GLY A 73 9.87 -13.02 -13.38
CA GLY A 73 11.16 -13.42 -12.81
C GLY A 73 11.12 -14.05 -11.42
N PRO A 74 12.27 -14.59 -10.96
CA PRO A 74 12.51 -14.80 -9.54
C PRO A 74 12.77 -13.43 -8.87
N TYR A 75 12.01 -13.12 -7.81
CA TYR A 75 12.19 -11.91 -7.01
C TYR A 75 13.03 -12.23 -5.78
N PRO A 76 14.16 -11.55 -5.53
CA PRO A 76 15.03 -11.83 -4.38
C PRO A 76 14.31 -11.79 -3.03
N ASP A 77 13.29 -10.92 -2.90
CA ASP A 77 12.47 -10.76 -1.70
C ASP A 77 11.11 -11.48 -1.78
N GLY A 78 10.90 -12.33 -2.79
CA GLY A 78 9.60 -12.92 -3.10
C GLY A 78 8.63 -11.96 -3.81
N ASN A 79 7.44 -12.46 -4.13
CA ASN A 79 6.38 -11.69 -4.77
C ASN A 79 5.32 -11.27 -3.74
N ILE A 80 4.44 -10.33 -4.10
CA ILE A 80 3.39 -9.82 -3.21
C ILE A 80 2.16 -10.72 -3.33
N GLU A 81 1.89 -11.49 -2.28
CA GLU A 81 0.73 -12.40 -2.18
C GLU A 81 -0.56 -11.64 -1.86
N SER A 82 -0.49 -10.69 -0.92
CA SER A 82 -1.64 -9.91 -0.46
C SER A 82 -1.22 -8.50 -0.05
N THR A 83 -2.20 -7.60 0.07
CA THR A 83 -1.96 -6.21 0.45
C THR A 83 -3.07 -5.70 1.35
N PHE A 84 -2.70 -5.11 2.47
CA PHE A 84 -3.61 -4.36 3.34
C PHE A 84 -3.57 -2.88 2.96
N PHE A 85 -4.72 -2.31 2.60
CA PHE A 85 -4.87 -0.88 2.36
C PHE A 85 -5.50 -0.21 3.58
N VAL A 86 -4.79 0.74 4.19
CA VAL A 86 -5.24 1.46 5.39
C VAL A 86 -5.29 2.95 5.08
N TYR A 87 -6.47 3.56 5.20
CA TYR A 87 -6.63 5.01 5.07
C TYR A 87 -6.30 5.70 6.39
N ILE A 88 -5.31 6.62 6.36
CA ILE A 88 -4.86 7.37 7.55
C ILE A 88 -5.58 8.73 7.66
N GLN A 89 -6.00 9.30 6.53
CA GLN A 89 -6.72 10.57 6.44
C GLN A 89 -7.76 10.48 5.31
N THR A 90 -9.01 10.83 5.60
CA THR A 90 -10.15 10.63 4.67
C THR A 90 -11.07 11.83 4.52
N ASN A 91 -10.79 12.96 5.18
CA ASN A 91 -11.58 14.18 5.02
C ASN A 91 -11.19 14.91 3.72
N CYS A 92 -11.51 14.30 2.57
CA CYS A 92 -11.20 14.77 1.23
C CYS A 92 -12.19 14.23 0.19
N THR A 93 -12.35 14.93 -0.94
CA THR A 93 -13.15 14.46 -2.08
C THR A 93 -12.26 13.75 -3.10
N GLY A 94 -12.70 12.58 -3.58
CA GLY A 94 -11.91 11.73 -4.47
C GLY A 94 -10.90 10.86 -3.71
N GLY A 95 -9.89 10.35 -4.41
CA GLY A 95 -8.82 9.53 -3.80
C GLY A 95 -9.24 8.11 -3.41
N GLY A 96 -10.38 7.63 -3.91
CA GLY A 96 -10.82 6.25 -3.69
C GLY A 96 -9.89 5.22 -4.35
N THR A 97 -9.91 4.00 -3.82
CA THR A 97 -9.26 2.84 -4.45
C THR A 97 -10.24 2.18 -5.40
N ASN A 98 -9.86 2.07 -6.68
CA ASN A 98 -10.71 1.51 -7.72
C ASN A 98 -10.25 0.10 -8.12
N PHE A 99 -11.21 -0.80 -8.32
CA PHE A 99 -10.98 -2.15 -8.85
C PHE A 99 -11.76 -2.32 -10.15
N PRO A 100 -11.24 -1.84 -11.30
CA PRO A 100 -11.99 -1.66 -12.55
C PRO A 100 -12.53 -2.96 -13.17
N ARG A 101 -12.04 -4.12 -12.71
CA ARG A 101 -12.47 -5.44 -13.20
C ARG A 101 -13.46 -6.13 -12.26
N LEU A 102 -13.69 -5.59 -11.08
CA LEU A 102 -14.70 -6.07 -10.16
C LEU A 102 -16.01 -5.33 -10.44
N LYS A 103 -17.12 -6.07 -10.44
CA LYS A 103 -18.44 -5.45 -10.39
C LYS A 103 -18.64 -4.96 -8.96
N ALA A 104 -19.10 -3.72 -8.83
CA ALA A 104 -19.55 -3.24 -7.53
C ALA A 104 -20.66 -4.17 -7.03
N PRO A 105 -20.70 -4.47 -5.72
CA PRO A 105 -21.86 -5.12 -5.14
C PRO A 105 -23.10 -4.27 -5.45
N GLU A 106 -24.23 -4.91 -5.68
CA GLU A 106 -25.50 -4.19 -5.79
C GLU A 106 -25.71 -3.40 -4.49
N GLU A 107 -26.09 -2.13 -4.60
CA GLU A 107 -26.47 -1.37 -3.41
C GLU A 107 -27.67 -2.08 -2.78
N GLU A 108 -27.49 -2.68 -1.62
CA GLU A 108 -28.62 -3.04 -0.78
C GLU A 108 -29.33 -1.72 -0.46
N SER A 109 -30.56 -1.56 -0.95
CA SER A 109 -31.38 -0.38 -0.66
C SER A 109 -31.73 -0.37 0.83
N GLY A 110 -30.78 0.07 1.67
CA GLY A 110 -30.81 -0.17 3.10
C GLY A 110 -29.71 0.60 3.82
N ALA A 111 -29.86 1.93 3.81
CA ALA A 111 -29.41 2.88 4.84
C ALA A 111 -27.94 2.80 5.33
N ILE A 112 -27.19 3.88 5.11
CA ILE A 112 -26.65 4.67 6.24
C ILE A 112 -26.63 6.16 5.82
N HIS A 113 -27.23 7.02 6.65
CA HIS A 113 -27.21 8.49 6.56
C HIS A 113 -25.82 9.07 6.78
#